data_AF-A0A1X2IRM4-F1
#
_entry.id   AF-A0A1X2IRM4-F1
#
_cell.length_a   1.000
_cell.length_b   1.000
_cell.length_c   1.000
_cell.angle_alpha   90.00
_cell.angle_beta   90.00
_cell.angle_gamma   90.00
#
_symmetry.space_group_name_H-M   'P 1'
#
loop_
_entity.id
_entity.type
_entity.pdbx_description
1 polymer ?
#
loop_
_entity_poly.entity_id
_entity_poly.type
_entity_poly.pdbx_seq_one_letter_code
_entity_poly.pdbx_strand_id
1 'polypeptide(L)'
;MGRKKIKIQPIEDERNKQVTFLKRKHGLMKKAYELSVLCNCEVAVVIFSSNNKLIQYSSDDMDKILMKYTQHNEPHETKSNADVSESRKQSLDHLKLCSGKNKSKQKKKKAI
;
A
#
# COMPACT_ATOMS: atom_id res chain seq x y z
N MET A 1 6.24 -18.66 14.10
CA MET A 1 7.20 -18.02 13.17
C MET A 1 6.81 -16.56 12.96
N GLY A 2 7.67 -15.60 13.32
CA GLY A 2 7.38 -14.16 13.21
C GLY A 2 7.48 -13.60 11.78
N ARG A 3 6.95 -12.39 11.57
CA ARG A 3 6.95 -11.71 10.25
C ARG A 3 8.33 -11.08 10.00
N LYS A 4 9.07 -11.58 8.99
CA LYS A 4 10.32 -10.95 8.53
C LYS A 4 10.05 -9.82 7.55
N LYS A 5 10.87 -8.77 7.58
CA LYS A 5 10.83 -7.67 6.59
C LYS A 5 11.30 -8.19 5.22
N ILE A 6 10.56 -7.86 4.17
CA ILE A 6 10.89 -8.21 2.78
C ILE A 6 11.04 -6.95 1.91
N LYS A 7 11.85 -7.04 0.85
CA LYS A 7 11.97 -5.98 -0.17
C LYS A 7 10.68 -5.92 -1.01
N ILE A 8 10.33 -4.76 -1.55
CA ILE A 8 9.20 -4.61 -2.49
C ILE A 8 9.77 -4.74 -3.91
N GLN A 9 9.75 -5.98 -4.39
CA GLN A 9 10.18 -6.42 -5.72
C GLN A 9 9.38 -7.69 -6.07
N PRO A 10 9.36 -8.14 -7.34
CA PRO A 10 8.76 -9.41 -7.71
C PRO A 10 9.27 -10.58 -6.85
N ILE A 11 8.38 -11.53 -6.54
CA ILE A 11 8.72 -12.74 -5.77
C ILE A 11 8.99 -13.85 -6.78
N GLU A 12 10.22 -14.37 -6.78
CA GLU A 12 10.66 -15.43 -7.70
C GLU A 12 10.03 -16.79 -7.37
N ASP A 13 9.97 -17.15 -6.09
CA ASP A 13 9.41 -18.44 -5.66
C ASP A 13 7.89 -18.44 -5.83
N GLU A 14 7.40 -19.34 -6.69
CA GLU A 14 5.99 -19.43 -7.07
C GLU A 14 5.06 -19.71 -5.87
N ARG A 15 5.46 -20.60 -4.96
CA ARG A 15 4.66 -20.98 -3.79
C ARG A 15 4.53 -19.78 -2.84
N ASN A 16 5.63 -19.08 -2.58
CA ASN A 16 5.66 -17.88 -1.76
C ASN A 16 4.89 -16.73 -2.42
N LYS A 17 4.96 -16.59 -3.74
CA LYS A 17 4.20 -15.60 -4.51
C LYS A 17 2.70 -15.84 -4.36
N GLN A 18 2.24 -17.07 -4.52
CA GLN A 18 0.82 -17.44 -4.37
C GLN A 18 0.31 -17.18 -2.94
N VAL A 19 1.03 -17.66 -1.93
CA VAL A 19 0.66 -17.44 -0.52
C VAL A 19 0.65 -15.95 -0.18
N THR A 20 1.65 -15.20 -0.65
CA THR A 20 1.74 -13.75 -0.42
C THR A 20 0.60 -13.02 -1.13
N PHE A 21 0.28 -13.39 -2.36
CA PHE A 21 -0.82 -12.82 -3.12
C PHE A 21 -2.14 -13.00 -2.38
N LEU A 22 -2.48 -14.23 -1.95
CA LEU A 22 -3.71 -14.50 -1.21
C LEU A 22 -3.82 -13.64 0.05
N LYS A 23 -2.76 -13.58 0.86
CA LYS A 23 -2.75 -12.82 2.11
C LYS A 23 -2.81 -11.31 1.89
N ARG A 24 -2.04 -10.77 0.94
CA ARG A 24 -2.02 -9.32 0.63
C ARG A 24 -3.31 -8.86 -0.02
N LYS A 25 -3.86 -9.64 -0.95
CA LYS A 25 -5.16 -9.42 -1.59
C LYS A 25 -6.26 -9.31 -0.54
N HIS A 26 -6.32 -10.26 0.39
CA HIS A 26 -7.31 -10.21 1.48
C HIS A 26 -7.10 -8.99 2.39
N GLY A 27 -5.84 -8.68 2.76
CA GLY A 27 -5.53 -7.49 3.56
C GLY A 27 -5.89 -6.17 2.86
N LEU A 28 -5.71 -6.07 1.54
CA LEU A 28 -6.10 -4.92 0.74
C LEU A 28 -7.62 -4.74 0.75
N MET A 29 -8.38 -5.81 0.50
CA MET A 29 -9.85 -5.73 0.52
C MET A 29 -10.39 -5.37 1.90
N LYS A 30 -9.77 -5.90 2.97
CA LYS A 30 -10.11 -5.50 4.34
C LYS A 30 -9.89 -4.00 4.57
N LYS A 31 -8.80 -3.44 4.06
CA LYS A 31 -8.52 -2.00 4.18
C LYS A 31 -9.46 -1.14 3.33
N ALA A 32 -9.82 -1.60 2.14
CA ALA A 32 -10.84 -0.95 1.31
C ALA A 32 -12.21 -0.91 2.01
N TYR A 33 -12.62 -2.03 2.63
CA TYR A 33 -13.82 -2.12 3.46
C TYR A 33 -13.79 -1.18 4.67
N GLU A 34 -12.69 -1.20 5.44
CA GLU A 34 -12.54 -0.30 6.59
C GLU A 34 -12.67 1.16 6.16
N LEU A 35 -12.04 1.56 5.05
CA LEU A 35 -12.12 2.92 4.52
C LEU A 35 -13.54 3.29 4.08
N SER A 36 -14.22 2.41 3.33
CA SER A 36 -15.58 2.68 2.85
C SER A 36 -16.57 2.87 4.00
N VAL A 37 -16.46 2.06 5.05
CA VAL A 37 -17.33 2.15 6.23
C VAL A 37 -17.00 3.38 7.09
N LEU A 38 -15.72 3.63 7.37
CA LEU A 38 -15.33 4.72 8.27
C LEU A 38 -15.59 6.10 7.68
N CYS A 39 -15.43 6.25 6.36
CA CYS A 39 -15.55 7.54 5.68
C CYS A 39 -16.80 7.67 4.82
N ASN A 40 -17.69 6.66 4.84
CA ASN A 40 -18.90 6.60 4.01
C ASN A 40 -18.61 6.91 2.52
N CYS A 41 -17.65 6.18 1.94
CA CYS A 41 -17.23 6.37 0.55
C CYS A 41 -17.33 5.08 -0.26
N GLU A 42 -17.56 5.23 -1.57
CA GLU A 42 -17.60 4.11 -2.51
C GLU A 42 -16.18 3.75 -2.95
N VAL A 43 -15.78 2.49 -2.79
CA VAL A 43 -14.44 2.02 -3.12
C VAL A 43 -14.53 0.79 -4.01
N ALA A 44 -13.85 0.82 -5.17
CA ALA A 44 -13.67 -0.32 -6.05
C ALA A 44 -12.18 -0.67 -6.18
N VAL A 45 -11.89 -1.97 -6.21
CA VAL A 45 -10.55 -2.52 -6.42
C VAL A 45 -10.62 -3.59 -7.50
N VAL A 46 -9.83 -3.43 -8.56
CA VAL A 46 -9.70 -4.38 -9.66
C VAL A 46 -8.26 -4.89 -9.71
N ILE A 47 -8.09 -6.21 -9.78
CA ILE A 47 -6.78 -6.87 -9.82
C ILE A 47 -6.79 -7.90 -10.93
N PHE A 48 -5.85 -7.78 -11.86
CA PHE A 48 -5.49 -8.84 -12.79
C PHE A 48 -4.24 -9.55 -12.30
N SER A 49 -4.34 -10.86 -12.05
CA SER A 49 -3.16 -11.67 -11.74
C SER A 49 -2.37 -12.02 -13.00
N SER A 50 -1.15 -12.52 -12.84
CA SER A 50 -0.25 -12.88 -13.94
C SER A 50 -0.78 -13.97 -14.89
N ASN A 51 -1.85 -14.67 -14.49
CA ASN A 51 -2.57 -15.64 -15.31
C ASN A 51 -3.89 -15.08 -15.88
N ASN A 52 -4.01 -13.75 -15.97
CA ASN A 52 -5.18 -13.03 -16.48
C ASN A 52 -6.51 -13.34 -15.79
N LYS A 53 -6.48 -13.84 -14.54
CA LYS A 53 -7.70 -13.99 -13.75
C LYS A 53 -8.10 -12.65 -13.16
N LEU A 54 -9.36 -12.28 -13.40
CA LEU A 54 -9.99 -11.10 -12.82
C LEU A 54 -10.37 -11.38 -11.37
N ILE A 55 -9.96 -10.47 -10.49
CA ILE A 55 -10.36 -10.43 -9.08
C ILE A 55 -10.83 -9.01 -8.81
N GLN A 56 -11.99 -8.89 -8.17
CA GLN A 56 -12.55 -7.59 -7.87
C GLN A 56 -13.16 -7.52 -6.47
N TYR A 57 -13.23 -6.32 -5.93
CA TYR A 57 -13.95 -5.96 -4.71
C TYR A 57 -14.61 -4.61 -4.93
N SER A 58 -15.84 -4.46 -4.46
CA SER A 58 -16.54 -3.18 -4.40
C SER A 58 -17.26 -3.10 -3.06
N SER A 59 -17.34 -1.90 -2.48
CA SER A 59 -18.13 -1.64 -1.28
C SER A 59 -19.65 -1.69 -1.54
N ASP A 60 -20.06 -1.54 -2.79
CA ASP A 60 -21.44 -1.62 -3.28
C ASP A 60 -21.46 -2.44 -4.61
N ASP A 61 -22.42 -2.22 -5.49
CA ASP A 61 -22.43 -2.77 -6.84
C ASP A 61 -21.24 -2.28 -7.70
N MET A 62 -20.51 -3.21 -8.31
CA MET A 62 -19.34 -2.89 -9.14
C MET A 62 -19.71 -2.10 -10.39
N ASP A 63 -20.78 -2.49 -11.07
CA ASP A 63 -21.19 -1.88 -12.33
C ASP A 63 -21.65 -0.45 -12.09
N LYS A 64 -22.31 -0.19 -10.95
CA LYS A 64 -22.67 1.16 -10.50
C LYS A 64 -21.45 2.06 -10.30
N ILE A 65 -20.40 1.58 -9.62
CA ILE A 65 -19.18 2.39 -9.41
C ILE A 65 -18.45 2.63 -10.74
N LEU A 66 -18.36 1.61 -11.62
CA LEU A 66 -17.73 1.76 -12.93
C LEU A 66 -18.50 2.72 -13.84
N MET A 67 -19.83 2.65 -13.84
CA MET A 67 -20.68 3.59 -14.57
C MET A 67 -20.44 5.01 -14.05
N LYS A 68 -20.45 5.21 -12.73
CA LYS A 68 -20.13 6.51 -12.11
C LYS A 68 -18.73 7.00 -12.53
N TYR A 69 -17.72 6.13 -12.57
CA TYR A 69 -16.38 6.47 -13.02
C TYR A 69 -16.37 6.96 -14.47
N THR A 70 -17.05 6.26 -15.39
CA THR A 70 -17.12 6.67 -16.81
C THR A 70 -17.88 7.98 -17.05
N GLN A 71 -18.77 8.38 -16.13
CA GLN A 71 -19.53 9.62 -16.20
C GLN A 71 -18.72 10.84 -15.70
N HIS A 72 -17.59 10.63 -15.02
CA HIS A 72 -16.73 11.71 -14.55
C HIS A 72 -15.63 12.00 -15.57
N ASN A 73 -15.53 13.26 -16.01
CA ASN A 73 -14.58 13.67 -17.05
C ASN A 73 -13.12 13.62 -16.57
N GLU A 74 -12.84 14.09 -15.34
CA GLU A 74 -11.48 14.10 -14.80
C GLU A 74 -11.47 13.72 -13.31
N PRO A 75 -10.53 12.87 -12.88
CA PRO A 75 -10.34 12.55 -11.47
C PRO A 75 -9.73 13.74 -10.71
N HIS A 76 -10.23 14.01 -9.50
CA HIS A 76 -9.65 15.04 -8.63
C HIS A 76 -8.20 14.73 -8.21
N GLU A 77 -7.88 13.44 -8.03
CA GLU A 77 -6.54 12.96 -7.71
C GLU A 77 -6.26 11.67 -8.48
N THR A 78 -5.09 11.60 -9.14
CA THR A 78 -4.58 10.38 -9.78
C THR A 78 -3.20 10.06 -9.21
N LYS A 79 -2.99 8.79 -8.83
CA LYS A 79 -1.70 8.28 -8.36
C LYS A 79 -1.32 7.02 -9.11
N SER A 80 -0.06 6.95 -9.51
CA SER A 80 0.57 5.80 -10.14
C SER A 80 1.61 5.16 -9.21
N ASN A 81 2.19 4.05 -9.64
CA ASN A 81 3.28 3.41 -8.91
C ASN A 81 4.51 4.34 -8.75
N ALA A 82 4.73 5.27 -9.68
CA ALA A 82 5.83 6.23 -9.57
C ALA A 82 5.62 7.15 -8.36
N ASP A 83 4.43 7.76 -8.25
CA ASP A 83 4.06 8.68 -7.17
C ASP A 83 4.17 8.01 -5.79
N VAL A 84 3.62 6.80 -5.66
CA VAL A 84 3.64 6.04 -4.39
C VAL A 84 5.06 5.65 -4.01
N SER A 85 5.91 5.33 -4.99
CA SER A 85 7.30 4.98 -4.72
C SER A 85 8.12 6.17 -4.20
N GLU A 86 7.82 7.38 -4.67
CA GLU A 86 8.48 8.61 -4.24
C GLU A 86 8.07 9.02 -2.83
N SER A 87 6.76 9.00 -2.51
CA SER A 87 6.28 9.25 -1.16
C SER A 87 6.88 8.26 -0.15
N ARG A 88 7.13 7.02 -0.58
CA ARG A 88 7.81 6.02 0.24
C ARG A 88 9.29 6.33 0.48
N LYS A 89 10.00 6.88 -0.50
CA LYS A 89 11.40 7.31 -0.32
C LYS A 89 11.48 8.51 0.62
N GLN A 90 10.63 9.52 0.41
CA GLN A 90 10.58 10.73 1.23
C GLN A 90 10.28 10.41 2.71
N SER A 91 9.31 9.52 2.97
CA SER A 91 9.01 9.08 4.34
C SER A 91 10.15 8.30 4.99
N LEU A 92 10.89 7.49 4.22
CA LEU A 92 12.10 6.81 4.71
C LEU A 92 13.24 7.80 5.02
N ASP A 93 13.41 8.83 4.21
CA ASP A 93 14.46 9.83 4.42
C ASP A 93 14.14 10.77 5.59
N HIS A 94 12.86 11.12 5.77
CA HIS A 94 12.39 11.83 6.97
C HIS A 94 12.65 11.01 8.25
N LEU A 95 12.37 9.70 8.24
CA LEU A 95 12.63 8.82 9.39
C LEU A 95 14.13 8.71 9.72
N LYS A 96 15.01 8.71 8.70
CA LYS A 96 16.47 8.74 8.89
C LYS A 96 16.93 10.06 9.51
N LEU A 97 16.36 11.19 9.08
CA LEU A 97 16.70 12.52 9.62
C LEU A 97 16.32 12.62 11.11
N CYS A 98 15.16 12.10 11.50
CA CYS A 98 14.74 12.02 12.90
C CYS A 98 15.62 11.09 13.75
N SER A 99 16.10 9.99 13.17
CA SER A 99 16.97 9.02 13.88
C SER A 99 18.43 9.50 14.04
N GLY A 100 18.85 10.52 13.28
CA GLY A 100 20.20 11.08 13.33
C GLY A 100 20.50 12.01 14.51
N LYS A 101 19.48 12.47 15.26
CA LYS A 101 19.67 13.43 16.37
C LYS A 101 20.17 12.82 17.69
N ASN A 102 20.30 11.49 17.79
CA ASN A 102 20.69 10.80 19.04
C ASN A 102 22.17 10.35 19.12
N LYS A 103 23.11 10.98 18.39
CA LYS A 103 24.56 10.67 18.51
C LYS A 103 25.46 11.80 19.01
N SER A 104 24.92 12.95 19.44
CA SER A 104 25.74 14.09 19.92
C SER A 104 25.74 14.34 21.44
N LYS A 105 25.04 13.56 22.27
CA LYS A 105 24.99 13.76 23.74
C LYS A 105 25.72 12.74 24.62
N GLN A 106 26.47 11.77 24.07
CA GLN A 106 27.18 10.76 24.87
C GLN A 106 28.72 10.84 24.88
N LYS A 107 29.34 11.83 24.21
CA LYS A 107 30.81 12.03 24.25
C LYS A 107 31.32 13.07 25.25
N LYS A 108 30.46 13.66 26.11
CA LYS A 108 30.85 14.66 27.14
C LYS A 108 30.76 14.18 28.60
N LYS A 109 30.63 12.88 28.87
CA LYS A 109 30.67 12.31 30.25
C LYS A 109 31.80 11.32 30.49
N LYS A 110 32.93 11.47 29.79
CA LYS A 110 34.15 10.65 30.02
C LYS A 110 35.42 11.52 30.08
N ALA A 111 35.28 12.68 30.69
CA ALA A 111 36.36 13.59 31.04
C ALA A 111 35.92 14.31 32.32
N ILE A 112 35.99 13.60 33.44
CA ILE A 112 36.38 14.02 34.80
C ILE A 112 36.83 12.71 35.45
#